data_AF-A0A6B1I4Y3-F1
#
_entry.id   AF-A0A6B1I4Y3-F1
#
_cell.length_a   1.000
_cell.length_b   1.000
_cell.length_c   1.000
_cell.angle_alpha   90.00
_cell.angle_beta   90.00
_cell.angle_gamma   90.00
#
_symmetry.space_group_name_H-M   'P 1'
#
loop_
_entity.id
_entity.type
_entity.pdbx_description
1 polymer ?
#
loop_
_entity_poly.entity_id
_entity_poly.type
_entity_poly.pdbx_seq_one_letter_code
_entity_poly.pdbx_strand_id
1 'polypeptide(L)'
;MNPPKWKTLRHNGILLPPPYVRQNIKFKIKGKSVELNDIQEEMVYQWAKKKDTPYVLDTEFRKNFVNDFMGTFDKKIKFRHRDLDFEDAFRLV
;
A
#
# COMPACT_ATOMS: atom_id res chain seq x y z
N MET A 1 3.05 -45.36 5.79
CA MET A 1 2.02 -44.57 5.09
C MET A 1 1.39 -43.61 6.08
N ASN A 2 1.13 -42.36 5.70
CA ASN A 2 0.42 -41.42 6.56
C ASN A 2 -1.08 -41.73 6.55
N PRO A 3 -1.76 -41.69 7.71
CA PRO A 3 -3.19 -41.94 7.77
C PRO A 3 -3.98 -40.79 7.09
N PRO A 4 -5.16 -41.08 6.53
CA PRO A 4 -6.01 -40.07 5.92
C PRO A 4 -6.48 -39.04 6.96
N LYS A 5 -6.37 -37.75 6.62
CA LYS A 5 -6.73 -36.65 7.53
C LYS A 5 -8.23 -36.39 7.64
N TRP A 6 -9.02 -36.80 6.65
CA TRP A 6 -10.47 -36.61 6.62
C TRP A 6 -11.14 -37.59 5.65
N LYS A 7 -12.41 -37.91 5.92
CA LYS A 7 -13.28 -38.71 5.02
C LYS A 7 -14.20 -37.82 4.19
N THR A 8 -14.70 -36.73 4.78
CA THR A 8 -15.48 -35.68 4.10
C THR A 8 -15.13 -34.32 4.73
N LEU A 9 -15.23 -33.24 3.95
CA LEU A 9 -15.02 -31.86 4.41
C LEU A 9 -15.99 -30.93 3.68
N ARG A 10 -16.64 -30.03 4.42
CA ARG A 10 -17.53 -28.99 3.88
C ARG A 10 -17.25 -27.67 4.61
N HIS A 11 -17.00 -26.60 3.87
CA HIS A 11 -16.77 -25.26 4.42
C HIS A 11 -17.37 -24.20 3.49
N ASN A 12 -17.58 -22.99 4.02
CA ASN A 12 -18.26 -21.89 3.31
C ASN A 12 -17.28 -20.95 2.60
N GLY A 13 -16.14 -21.46 2.14
CA GLY A 13 -15.10 -20.64 1.52
C GLY A 13 -14.36 -19.76 2.52
N ILE A 14 -13.89 -18.61 2.04
CA ILE A 14 -13.14 -17.60 2.80
C ILE A 14 -13.93 -16.30 2.89
N LEU A 15 -13.74 -15.55 3.98
CA LEU A 15 -14.23 -14.18 4.10
C LEU A 15 -13.15 -13.22 3.59
N LEU A 16 -13.46 -12.48 2.52
CA LEU A 16 -12.58 -11.42 2.02
C LEU A 16 -12.84 -10.11 2.77
N PRO A 17 -11.81 -9.28 3.00
CA PRO A 17 -12.01 -7.93 3.51
C PRO A 17 -12.85 -7.09 2.53
N PRO A 18 -13.55 -6.05 3.00
CA PRO A 18 -14.24 -5.12 2.12
C PRO A 18 -13.24 -4.43 1.18
N PRO A 19 -13.68 -3.99 -0.02
CA PRO A 19 -12.85 -3.21 -0.92
C PRO A 19 -12.44 -1.88 -0.30
N TYR A 20 -11.31 -1.34 -0.75
CA TYR A 20 -10.85 -0.02 -0.34
C TYR A 20 -11.87 1.07 -0.70
N VAL A 21 -12.05 2.03 0.21
CA VAL A 21 -12.90 3.20 0.02
C VAL A 21 -12.01 4.43 -0.06
N ARG A 22 -12.09 5.14 -1.19
CA ARG A 22 -11.26 6.32 -1.44
C ARG A 22 -11.44 7.40 -0.39
N GLN A 23 -10.32 7.97 0.03
CA GLN A 23 -10.20 9.11 0.93
C GLN A 23 -9.93 10.42 0.16
N ASN A 24 -9.71 10.36 -1.16
CA ASN A 24 -9.43 11.51 -2.03
C ASN A 24 -8.14 12.25 -1.68
N ILE A 25 -7.08 11.47 -1.39
CA ILE A 25 -5.76 11.99 -0.99
C ILE A 25 -5.15 12.84 -2.12
N LYS A 26 -4.77 14.07 -1.80
CA LYS A 26 -3.97 14.92 -2.69
C LYS A 26 -2.50 14.52 -2.58
N PHE A 27 -1.96 13.96 -3.65
CA PHE A 27 -0.59 13.45 -3.64
C PHE A 27 0.30 14.16 -4.65
N LYS A 28 1.58 14.36 -4.29
CA LYS A 28 2.59 14.93 -5.19
C LYS A 28 3.80 14.02 -5.27
N ILE A 29 4.36 13.95 -6.48
CA ILE A 29 5.64 13.30 -6.76
C ILE A 29 6.56 14.34 -7.39
N LYS A 30 7.73 14.57 -6.78
CA LYS A 30 8.68 15.64 -7.17
C LYS A 30 8.00 17.01 -7.29
N GLY A 31 7.11 17.31 -6.35
CA GLY A 31 6.36 18.57 -6.30
C GLY A 31 5.23 18.71 -7.34
N LYS A 32 5.03 17.74 -8.23
CA LYS A 32 3.93 17.74 -9.21
C LYS A 32 2.76 16.94 -8.68
N SER A 33 1.54 17.50 -8.76
CA SER A 33 0.32 16.78 -8.41
C SER A 33 0.12 15.57 -9.32
N VAL A 34 -0.24 14.45 -8.72
CA VAL A 34 -0.53 13.18 -9.40
C VAL A 34 -1.89 12.70 -8.93
N GLU A 35 -2.74 12.35 -9.89
CA GLU A 35 -3.98 11.64 -9.60
C GLU A 35 -3.66 10.17 -9.39
N LEU A 36 -4.00 9.64 -8.21
CA LEU A 36 -3.77 8.24 -7.87
C LEU A 36 -4.95 7.38 -8.35
N ASN A 37 -4.72 6.14 -8.75
CA ASN A 37 -5.79 5.14 -8.85
C ASN A 37 -6.09 4.52 -7.46
N ASP A 38 -7.09 3.63 -7.37
CA ASP A 38 -7.55 3.07 -6.09
C ASP A 38 -6.42 2.34 -5.35
N ILE A 39 -5.64 1.52 -6.08
CA ILE A 39 -4.53 0.75 -5.54
C ILE A 39 -3.44 1.68 -5.01
N GLN A 40 -3.08 2.70 -5.79
CA GLN A 40 -2.07 3.68 -5.42
C GLN A 40 -2.48 4.51 -4.20
N GLU A 41 -3.74 4.94 -4.14
CA GLU A 41 -4.25 5.70 -3.02
C GLU A 41 -4.30 4.84 -1.75
N GLU A 42 -4.74 3.59 -1.86
CA GLU A 42 -4.69 2.64 -0.75
C GLU A 42 -3.25 2.45 -0.25
N MET A 43 -2.27 2.26 -1.13
CA MET A 43 -0.86 2.14 -0.73
C MET A 43 -0.36 3.37 0.04
N VAL A 44 -0.70 4.58 -0.44
CA VAL A 44 -0.34 5.84 0.23
C VAL A 44 -1.03 5.96 1.60
N TYR A 45 -2.31 5.60 1.69
CA TYR A 45 -3.06 5.61 2.93
C TYR A 45 -2.51 4.62 3.96
N GLN A 46 -2.18 3.40 3.53
CA GLN A 46 -1.58 2.39 4.42
C GLN A 46 -0.18 2.78 4.86
N TRP A 47 0.61 3.42 3.99
CA TRP A 47 1.89 4.03 4.38
C TRP A 47 1.70 5.10 5.44
N ALA A 48 0.71 5.99 5.26
CA ALA A 48 0.41 7.06 6.21
C ALA A 48 0.13 6.53 7.61
N LYS A 49 -0.62 5.42 7.75
CA LYS A 49 -0.89 4.76 9.04
C LYS A 49 0.37 4.27 9.77
N LYS A 50 1.51 4.20 9.09
CA LYS A 50 2.80 3.79 9.69
C LYS A 50 3.64 4.98 10.15
N LYS A 51 3.22 6.24 9.94
CA LYS A 51 4.03 7.46 10.19
C LYS A 51 4.67 7.54 11.58
N ASP A 52 4.00 7.03 12.61
CA ASP A 52 4.46 7.09 14.00
C ASP A 52 5.12 5.78 14.48
N THR A 53 5.44 4.89 13.55
CA THR A 53 6.10 3.61 13.85
C THR A 53 7.59 3.66 13.50
N PRO A 54 8.45 2.85 14.15
CA PRO A 54 9.86 2.78 13.79
C PRO A 54 10.11 2.38 12.32
N TYR A 55 9.15 1.71 11.68
CA TYR A 55 9.26 1.23 10.30
C TYR A 55 9.49 2.36 9.29
N VAL A 56 8.93 3.55 9.48
CA VAL A 56 9.13 4.64 8.50
C VAL A 56 10.55 5.20 8.50
N LEU A 57 11.32 4.97 9.57
CA LEU A 57 12.73 5.32 9.65
C LEU A 57 13.62 4.25 8.99
N ASP A 58 13.15 3.01 8.90
CA ASP A 58 13.88 1.91 8.28
C ASP A 58 14.10 2.16 6.78
N THR A 59 15.35 2.01 6.33
CA THR A 59 15.75 2.29 4.96
C THR A 59 15.25 1.24 3.97
N GLU A 60 15.23 -0.03 4.36
CA GLU A 60 14.74 -1.11 3.49
C GLU A 60 13.23 -1.06 3.36
N PHE A 61 12.50 -0.73 4.44
CA PHE A 61 11.05 -0.54 4.41
C PHE A 61 10.65 0.57 3.43
N ARG A 62 11.31 1.74 3.53
CA ARG A 62 11.10 2.85 2.57
C ARG A 62 11.43 2.46 1.13
N LYS A 63 12.52 1.72 0.92
CA LYS A 63 12.96 1.27 -0.40
C LYS A 63 11.99 0.27 -1.01
N ASN A 64 11.51 -0.70 -0.23
CA ASN A 64 10.52 -1.68 -0.67
C ASN A 64 9.20 -1.00 -1.05
N PHE A 65 8.70 -0.11 -0.18
CA PHE A 65 7.51 0.68 -0.52
C PHE A 65 7.66 1.45 -1.83
N VAL A 66 8.78 2.15 -2.01
CA VAL A 66 9.01 2.94 -3.24
C VAL A 66 9.07 2.04 -4.48
N ASN A 67 9.72 0.87 -4.38
CA ASN A 67 9.80 -0.09 -5.48
C ASN A 67 8.43 -0.62 -5.88
N ASP A 68 7.64 -1.06 -4.91
CA ASP A 68 6.28 -1.57 -5.13
C ASP A 68 5.38 -0.47 -5.69
N PHE A 69 5.46 0.74 -5.10
CA PHE A 69 4.67 1.88 -5.54
C PHE A 69 5.02 2.30 -6.97
N MET A 70 6.31 2.34 -7.35
CA MET A 70 6.74 2.56 -8.74
C MET A 70 6.19 1.50 -9.69
N GLY A 71 6.07 0.25 -9.24
CA GLY A 71 5.52 -0.85 -10.02
C GLY A 71 4.04 -0.69 -10.39
N THR A 72 3.31 0.20 -9.72
CA THR A 72 1.89 0.48 -10.02
C THR A 72 1.67 1.48 -11.15
N PHE A 73 2.73 2.10 -11.68
CA PHE A 73 2.62 3.07 -12.76
C PHE A 73 2.92 2.42 -14.11
N ASP A 74 2.08 2.69 -15.12
CA ASP A 74 2.22 2.11 -16.47
C ASP A 74 3.55 2.47 -17.15
N LYS A 75 4.14 3.62 -16.78
CA LYS A 75 5.42 4.10 -17.30
C LYS A 75 6.51 3.85 -16.27
N LYS A 76 7.74 3.60 -16.73
CA LYS A 76 8.93 3.56 -15.86
C LYS A 76 9.24 4.95 -15.30
N ILE A 77 8.53 5.33 -14.24
CA ILE A 77 8.81 6.52 -13.45
C ILE A 77 9.86 6.15 -12.41
N LYS A 78 10.86 7.02 -12.21
CA LYS A 78 11.87 6.86 -11.16
C LYS A 78 11.75 7.98 -10.15
N PHE A 79 11.49 7.64 -8.90
CA PHE A 79 11.49 8.55 -7.76
C PHE A 79 12.05 7.85 -6.53
N ARG A 80 12.43 8.63 -5.53
CA ARG A 80 12.84 8.14 -4.20
C ARG A 80 11.77 8.50 -3.19
N HIS A 81 11.84 7.89 -2.01
CA HIS A 81 10.92 8.21 -0.90
C HIS A 81 10.85 9.72 -0.62
N ARG A 82 12.00 10.42 -0.62
CA ARG A 82 12.05 11.88 -0.37
C ARG A 82 11.39 12.74 -1.46
N ASP A 83 11.10 12.14 -2.61
CA ASP A 83 10.42 12.83 -3.71
C ASP A 83 8.88 12.70 -3.57
N LEU A 84 8.39 11.96 -2.57
CA LEU A 84 6.96 11.72 -2.31
C LEU A 84 6.45 12.64 -1.20
N ASP A 85 5.30 13.26 -1.44
CA ASP A 85 4.65 14.17 -0.50
C ASP A 85 3.44 13.49 0.16
N PHE A 86 3.62 13.07 1.40
CA PHE A 86 2.59 12.39 2.20
C PHE A 86 1.79 13.33 3.11
N GLU A 87 1.99 14.66 3.03
CA GLU A 87 1.43 15.60 4.00
C GLU A 87 -0.09 15.46 4.14
N ASP A 88 -0.80 15.37 3.01
CA ASP A 88 -2.26 15.23 3.00
C ASP A 88 -2.71 13.89 3.59
N ALA A 89 -2.03 12.79 3.23
CA ALA A 89 -2.30 11.46 3.74
C ALA A 89 -2.07 11.37 5.26
N PHE A 90 -1.03 12.02 5.78
CA PHE A 90 -0.73 12.05 7.21
C PHE A 90 -1.77 12.80 8.04
N ARG A 91 -2.56 13.72 7.46
CA ARG A 91 -3.65 14.41 8.17
C ARG A 91 -4.88 13.53 8.38
N LEU A 92 -5.00 12.43 7.65
CA LEU A 92 -6.15 11.51 7.71
C LEU A 92 -6.01 10.41 8.77
N VAL A 93 -4.84 10.31 9.42
CA VAL A 93 -4.46 9.19 10.30
C VAL A 93 -3.86 9.66 11.61
#